data_AF-A0A960MSY9-F1
#
_entry.id   AF-A0A960MSY9-F1
#
_cell.length_a   1.000
_cell.length_b   1.000
_cell.length_c   1.000
_cell.angle_alpha   90.00
_cell.angle_beta   90.00
_cell.angle_gamma   90.00
#
_symmetry.space_group_name_H-M   'P 1'
#
loop_
_entity.id
_entity.type
_entity.pdbx_description
1 polymer ?
#
loop_
_entity_poly.entity_id
_entity_poly.type
_entity_poly.pdbx_seq_one_letter_code
_entity_poly.pdbx_strand_id
1 'polypeptide(L)'
;MSKSKLKNWAKVGLLSVLWCGGLGQTPAQDAESQSAALDRLPKVWQERVHRLTREEFEATLSFWAEKFAPTLTVTKLGESAEGLGIFQIEITDTLVPDTDKQRALITALHGGPERSGTTACLHLIEWLLGESPEAVETRRKQRIRFIPVPNPYAYFVTDRFGNSLKIDPYTGGGVANWDLKTVTFKALDRSPEIRAVIEAIDDFQPEVHLDLHGTGLQ
;
A
#
# COMPACT_ATOMS: atom_id res chain seq x y z
N MET A 1 -25.51 79.21 5.65
CA MET A 1 -26.24 77.94 5.41
C MET A 1 -25.82 77.34 4.07
N SER A 2 -25.23 76.14 4.13
CA SER A 2 -25.38 75.00 3.18
C SER A 2 -25.03 75.09 1.67
N LYS A 3 -24.11 74.17 1.30
CA LYS A 3 -23.98 73.33 0.07
C LYS A 3 -23.46 73.95 -1.24
N SER A 4 -22.36 73.41 -1.81
CA SER A 4 -22.39 72.31 -2.81
C SER A 4 -21.12 72.18 -3.69
N LYS A 5 -20.77 70.91 -4.01
CA LYS A 5 -20.21 70.31 -5.27
C LYS A 5 -18.88 70.86 -5.87
N LEU A 6 -17.77 70.10 -6.01
CA LEU A 6 -17.39 68.88 -6.78
C LEU A 6 -16.58 69.18 -8.07
N LYS A 7 -15.43 68.46 -8.22
CA LYS A 7 -14.59 68.19 -9.43
C LYS A 7 -13.58 69.30 -9.85
N ASN A 8 -12.37 69.08 -10.37
CA ASN A 8 -11.66 67.91 -10.90
C ASN A 8 -10.12 68.18 -10.98
N TRP A 9 -9.32 67.16 -10.66
CA TRP A 9 -8.11 66.63 -11.31
C TRP A 9 -7.10 67.54 -12.06
N ALA A 10 -5.83 67.44 -11.64
CA ALA A 10 -4.70 66.90 -12.42
C ALA A 10 -3.39 67.62 -12.03
N LYS A 11 -2.66 67.07 -11.05
CA LYS A 11 -1.25 67.41 -10.83
C LYS A 11 -0.40 66.25 -11.33
N VAL A 12 0.40 66.56 -12.35
CA VAL A 12 1.57 65.80 -12.78
C VAL A 12 2.61 65.89 -11.65
N GLY A 13 3.13 64.75 -11.22
CA GLY A 13 4.19 64.66 -10.22
C GLY A 13 4.83 63.29 -10.28
N LEU A 14 6.02 63.23 -10.89
CA LEU A 14 6.96 62.13 -10.86
C LEU A 14 7.12 61.59 -9.42
N LEU A 15 6.92 60.28 -9.22
CA LEU A 15 7.57 59.58 -8.10
C LEU A 15 8.20 58.28 -8.62
N SER A 16 9.50 58.26 -8.42
CA SER A 16 10.48 57.22 -8.69
C SER A 16 10.12 55.88 -8.03
N VAL A 17 10.29 54.81 -8.80
CA VAL A 17 10.33 53.43 -8.31
C VAL A 17 11.59 53.27 -7.47
N LEU A 18 11.44 53.24 -6.15
CA LEU A 18 12.46 52.69 -5.25
C LEU A 18 12.32 51.17 -5.26
N TRP A 19 13.18 50.55 -6.06
CA TRP A 19 13.45 49.12 -6.08
C TRP A 19 14.18 48.79 -4.76
N CYS A 20 13.44 48.37 -3.73
CA CYS A 20 14.04 47.77 -2.54
C CYS A 20 14.66 46.43 -2.95
N GLY A 21 16.00 46.38 -2.90
CA GLY A 21 16.77 45.19 -3.18
C GLY A 21 16.33 43.99 -2.35
N GLY A 22 15.73 43.01 -3.01
CA GLY A 22 15.87 41.63 -2.59
C GLY A 22 17.32 41.24 -2.86
N LEU A 23 18.11 41.15 -1.79
CA LEU A 23 19.41 40.49 -1.79
C LEU A 23 19.23 39.11 -2.44
N GLY A 24 19.74 38.97 -3.66
CA GLY A 24 19.85 37.65 -4.30
C GLY A 24 20.74 36.80 -3.41
N GLN A 25 20.16 35.75 -2.82
CA GLN A 25 20.96 34.72 -2.17
C GLN A 25 21.92 34.16 -3.22
N THR A 26 23.19 34.08 -2.85
CA THR A 26 24.19 33.51 -3.75
C THR A 26 23.99 31.99 -3.81
N PRO A 27 24.31 31.33 -4.93
CA PRO A 27 24.18 29.87 -5.05
C PRO A 27 24.89 29.09 -3.93
N ALA A 28 25.94 29.68 -3.33
CA ALA A 28 26.66 29.12 -2.19
C ALA A 28 25.87 29.21 -0.87
N GLN A 29 25.16 30.32 -0.61
CA GLN A 29 24.27 30.45 0.55
C GLN A 29 23.04 29.54 0.43
N ASP A 30 22.54 29.37 -0.80
CA ASP A 30 21.46 28.41 -1.06
C ASP A 30 21.92 26.98 -0.82
N ALA A 31 23.14 26.62 -1.26
CA ALA A 31 23.71 25.29 -1.02
C ALA A 31 24.00 25.00 0.46
N GLU A 32 24.55 25.95 1.22
CA GLU A 32 24.73 25.80 2.67
C GLU A 32 23.38 25.69 3.41
N SER A 33 22.39 26.47 3.00
CA SER A 33 21.04 26.40 3.58
C SER A 33 20.34 25.08 3.28
N GLN A 34 20.52 24.53 2.08
CA GLN A 34 20.00 23.23 1.66
C GLN A 34 20.72 22.10 2.39
N SER A 35 22.04 22.16 2.53
CA SER A 35 22.80 21.17 3.31
C SER A 35 22.35 21.14 4.76
N ALA A 36 22.20 22.32 5.39
CA ALA A 36 21.72 22.42 6.76
C ALA A 36 20.26 21.96 6.92
N ALA A 37 19.43 22.11 5.88
CA ALA A 37 18.07 21.59 5.86
C ALA A 37 18.04 20.06 5.72
N LEU A 38 18.87 19.49 4.85
CA LEU A 38 19.01 18.04 4.67
C LEU A 38 19.55 17.36 5.94
N ASP A 39 20.46 18.00 6.67
CA ASP A 39 20.98 17.47 7.93
C ASP A 39 19.94 17.40 9.05
N ARG A 40 18.88 18.20 8.97
CA ARG A 40 17.75 18.17 9.91
C ARG A 40 16.70 17.12 9.56
N LEU A 41 16.75 16.56 8.35
CA LEU A 41 15.81 15.49 7.97
C LEU A 41 16.14 14.22 8.75
N PRO A 42 15.11 13.44 9.15
CA PRO A 42 15.32 12.11 9.70
C PRO A 42 16.21 11.28 8.76
N LYS A 43 17.37 10.87 9.25
CA LYS A 43 18.34 10.07 8.49
C LYS A 43 17.96 8.59 8.59
N VAL A 44 16.73 8.25 8.20
CA VAL A 44 16.14 6.90 8.33
C VAL A 44 16.91 5.81 7.57
N TRP A 45 17.82 6.21 6.68
CA TRP A 45 18.77 5.32 6.00
C TRP A 45 20.00 4.94 6.83
N GLN A 46 20.23 5.59 7.97
CA GLN A 46 21.35 5.29 8.87
C GLN A 46 21.07 4.08 9.76
N GLU A 47 19.81 3.77 10.01
CA GLU A 47 19.39 2.63 10.80
C GLU A 47 18.69 1.60 9.91
N ARG A 48 18.91 0.33 10.22
CA ARG A 48 18.19 -0.74 9.51
C ARG A 48 16.75 -0.75 10.00
N VAL A 49 15.82 -0.40 9.12
CA VAL A 49 14.39 -0.55 9.38
C VAL A 49 14.10 -2.00 9.74
N HIS A 50 13.34 -2.19 10.83
CA HIS A 50 12.92 -3.52 11.28
C HIS A 50 12.19 -4.24 10.13
N ARG A 51 12.59 -5.49 9.88
CA ARG A 51 11.97 -6.34 8.86
C ARG A 51 11.12 -7.36 9.57
N LEU A 52 9.81 -7.31 9.29
CA LEU A 52 8.85 -8.29 9.79
C LEU A 52 9.35 -9.70 9.46
N THR A 53 9.59 -10.49 10.51
CA THR A 53 9.96 -11.89 10.39
C THR A 53 8.73 -12.76 10.13
N ARG A 54 8.96 -14.00 9.69
CA ARG A 54 7.89 -14.97 9.51
C ARG A 54 7.18 -15.26 10.83
N GLU A 55 7.96 -15.40 11.89
CA GLU A 55 7.47 -15.70 13.24
C GLU A 55 6.61 -14.55 13.77
N GLU A 56 7.03 -13.30 13.58
CA GLU A 56 6.22 -12.13 13.96
C GLU A 56 4.94 -12.04 13.12
N PHE A 57 5.03 -12.30 11.81
CA PHE A 57 3.87 -12.29 10.93
C PHE A 57 2.83 -13.34 11.35
N GLU A 58 3.22 -14.61 11.48
CA GLU A 58 2.30 -15.69 11.87
C GLU A 58 1.76 -15.51 13.30
N ALA A 59 2.57 -15.00 14.24
CA ALA A 59 2.11 -14.64 15.58
C ALA A 59 1.08 -13.51 15.55
N THR A 60 1.26 -12.52 14.67
CA THR A 60 0.33 -11.40 14.48
C THR A 60 -0.99 -11.89 13.92
N LEU A 61 -0.97 -12.76 12.91
CA LEU A 61 -2.19 -13.38 12.37
C LEU A 61 -2.94 -14.19 13.42
N SER A 62 -2.21 -14.97 14.23
CA SER A 62 -2.80 -15.77 15.30
C SER A 62 -3.46 -14.88 16.36
N PHE A 63 -2.76 -13.82 16.77
CA PHE A 63 -3.27 -12.84 17.72
C PHE A 63 -4.53 -12.13 17.18
N TRP A 64 -4.54 -11.71 15.92
CA TRP A 64 -5.72 -11.07 15.33
C TRP A 64 -6.90 -12.02 15.20
N ALA A 65 -6.67 -13.27 14.78
CA ALA A 65 -7.71 -14.27 14.68
C ALA A 65 -8.39 -14.55 16.04
N GLU A 66 -7.61 -14.58 17.13
CA GLU A 66 -8.16 -14.76 18.48
C GLU A 66 -8.89 -13.49 18.97
N LYS A 67 -8.22 -12.34 18.89
CA LYS A 67 -8.74 -11.09 19.46
C LYS A 67 -9.97 -10.55 18.74
N PHE A 68 -10.06 -10.75 17.43
CA PHE A 68 -11.09 -10.17 16.58
C PHE A 68 -11.95 -11.22 15.89
N ALA A 69 -12.07 -12.43 16.45
CA ALA A 69 -12.78 -13.57 15.87
C ALA A 69 -14.20 -13.26 15.29
N PRO A 70 -15.02 -12.36 15.85
CA PRO A 70 -16.33 -12.02 15.26
C PRO A 70 -16.24 -11.21 13.95
N THR A 71 -15.10 -10.57 13.72
CA THR A 71 -14.88 -9.56 12.67
C THR A 71 -13.84 -10.02 11.64
N LEU A 72 -12.88 -10.85 12.06
CA LEU A 72 -11.74 -11.29 11.26
C LEU A 72 -11.59 -12.80 11.29
N THR A 73 -11.36 -13.39 10.12
CA THR A 73 -11.00 -14.80 9.95
C THR A 73 -9.68 -14.92 9.20
N VAL A 74 -8.80 -15.80 9.66
CA VAL A 74 -7.54 -16.15 8.96
C VAL A 74 -7.67 -17.55 8.37
N THR A 75 -7.31 -17.72 7.11
CA THR A 75 -7.28 -19.02 6.41
C THR A 75 -5.94 -19.20 5.73
N LYS A 76 -5.34 -20.39 5.85
CA LYS A 76 -4.15 -20.75 5.07
C LYS A 76 -4.60 -21.26 3.71
N LEU A 77 -4.31 -20.50 2.65
CA LEU A 77 -4.66 -20.85 1.27
C LEU A 77 -3.72 -21.92 0.69
N GLY A 78 -2.49 -21.96 1.18
CA GLY A 78 -1.49 -22.92 0.69
C GLY A 78 -0.12 -22.72 1.32
N GLU A 79 0.88 -23.30 0.67
CA GLU A 79 2.28 -23.21 1.05
C GLU A 79 3.14 -22.95 -0.18
N SER A 80 4.23 -22.18 -0.02
CA SER A 80 5.29 -22.14 -1.03
C SER A 80 6.02 -23.48 -1.14
N ALA A 81 6.87 -23.63 -2.15
CA ALA A 81 7.70 -24.83 -2.31
C ALA A 81 8.61 -25.12 -1.10
N GLU A 82 8.90 -24.11 -0.29
CA GLU A 82 9.73 -24.18 0.93
C GLU A 82 8.90 -24.44 2.20
N GLY A 83 7.59 -24.68 2.07
CA GLY A 83 6.69 -24.92 3.20
C GLY A 83 6.28 -23.64 3.93
N LEU A 84 6.43 -22.46 3.32
CA LEU A 84 6.04 -21.19 3.93
C LEU A 84 4.56 -20.92 3.67
N GLY A 85 3.79 -20.58 4.71
CA GLY A 85 2.35 -20.40 4.58
C GLY A 85 1.94 -19.18 3.75
N ILE A 86 0.93 -19.35 2.90
CA ILE A 86 0.22 -18.28 2.21
C ILE A 86 -1.14 -18.11 2.90
N PHE A 87 -1.39 -16.93 3.45
CA PHE A 87 -2.56 -16.68 4.29
C PHE A 87 -3.50 -15.65 3.66
N GLN A 88 -4.79 -15.94 3.76
CA GLN A 88 -5.88 -15.01 3.53
C GLN A 88 -6.42 -14.49 4.86
N ILE A 89 -6.73 -13.20 4.90
CA ILE A 89 -7.42 -12.56 6.03
C ILE A 89 -8.73 -12.00 5.49
N GLU A 90 -9.84 -12.39 6.08
CA GLU A 90 -11.16 -11.85 5.74
C GLU A 90 -11.66 -10.96 6.86
N ILE A 91 -12.14 -9.76 6.53
CA ILE A 91 -12.70 -8.79 7.47
C ILE A 91 -14.08 -8.34 7.00
N THR A 92 -15.07 -8.45 7.88
CA THR A 92 -16.43 -7.95 7.63
C THR A 92 -17.23 -7.81 8.93
N ASP A 93 -18.32 -7.03 8.91
CA ASP A 93 -19.31 -7.03 10.00
C ASP A 93 -20.29 -8.19 9.80
N THR A 94 -20.18 -9.22 10.63
CA THR A 94 -21.04 -10.43 10.57
C THR A 94 -22.49 -10.18 10.98
N LEU A 95 -22.82 -9.01 11.52
CA LEU A 95 -24.20 -8.62 11.88
C LEU A 95 -24.98 -8.04 10.68
N VAL A 96 -24.30 -7.72 9.57
CA VAL A 96 -24.91 -7.24 8.33
C VAL A 96 -24.89 -8.36 7.29
N PRO A 97 -26.00 -8.68 6.60
CA PRO A 97 -26.03 -9.70 5.55
C PRO A 97 -25.06 -9.40 4.41
N ASP A 98 -24.40 -10.44 3.90
CA ASP A 98 -23.43 -10.29 2.81
C ASP A 98 -24.06 -9.86 1.47
N THR A 99 -25.36 -10.09 1.27
CA THR A 99 -26.08 -9.64 0.07
C THR A 99 -26.07 -8.12 -0.11
N ASP A 100 -25.82 -7.38 0.97
CA ASP A 100 -25.79 -5.92 0.99
C ASP A 100 -24.36 -5.38 0.89
N LYS A 101 -23.35 -6.24 0.71
CA LYS A 101 -21.93 -5.89 0.78
C LYS A 101 -21.19 -6.01 -0.54
N GLN A 102 -20.27 -5.08 -0.75
CA GLN A 102 -19.29 -5.15 -1.84
C GLN A 102 -18.16 -6.11 -1.50
N ARG A 103 -17.54 -6.70 -2.52
CA ARG A 103 -16.42 -7.65 -2.36
C ARG A 103 -15.12 -7.04 -2.84
N ALA A 104 -14.18 -6.83 -1.92
CA ALA A 104 -12.86 -6.28 -2.23
C ALA A 104 -11.75 -7.30 -1.93
N LEU A 105 -10.91 -7.57 -2.93
CA LEU A 105 -9.68 -8.34 -2.76
C LEU A 105 -8.49 -7.38 -2.75
N ILE A 106 -7.62 -7.52 -1.77
CA ILE A 106 -6.41 -6.72 -1.62
C ILE A 106 -5.20 -7.65 -1.54
N THR A 107 -4.25 -7.49 -2.46
CA THR A 107 -3.02 -8.30 -2.51
C THR A 107 -1.78 -7.42 -2.41
N ALA A 108 -0.63 -8.03 -2.20
CA ALA A 108 0.68 -7.37 -2.34
C ALA A 108 1.65 -8.30 -3.10
N LEU A 109 1.38 -8.53 -4.39
CA LEU A 109 2.07 -9.56 -5.20
C LEU A 109 3.58 -9.35 -5.31
N HIS A 110 4.03 -8.10 -5.24
CA HIS A 110 5.44 -7.72 -5.22
C HIS A 110 6.03 -7.53 -3.82
N GLY A 111 5.34 -7.94 -2.76
CA GLY A 111 5.73 -7.68 -1.37
C GLY A 111 7.15 -8.10 -0.99
N GLY A 112 7.77 -9.03 -1.73
CA GLY A 112 9.17 -9.43 -1.55
C GLY A 112 10.14 -8.25 -1.51
N PRO A 113 10.48 -7.68 -2.68
CA PRO A 113 11.29 -6.48 -2.79
C PRO A 113 10.57 -5.21 -2.36
N GLU A 114 9.25 -5.17 -2.53
CA GLU A 114 8.43 -3.98 -2.34
C GLU A 114 7.71 -4.01 -1.00
N ARG A 115 8.48 -4.15 0.08
CA ARG A 115 7.97 -4.41 1.44
C ARG A 115 6.94 -3.39 1.93
N SER A 116 7.02 -2.14 1.47
CA SER A 116 6.05 -1.11 1.85
C SER A 116 4.63 -1.41 1.37
N GLY A 117 4.46 -2.19 0.28
CA GLY A 117 3.15 -2.68 -0.16
C GLY A 117 2.52 -3.61 0.88
N THR A 118 3.27 -4.62 1.35
CA THR A 118 2.84 -5.49 2.45
C THR A 118 2.62 -4.71 3.74
N THR A 119 3.50 -3.77 4.10
CA THR A 119 3.33 -2.95 5.30
C THR A 119 2.06 -2.10 5.23
N ALA A 120 1.77 -1.48 4.09
CA ALA A 120 0.52 -0.75 3.88
C ALA A 120 -0.70 -1.67 3.98
N CYS A 121 -0.60 -2.89 3.45
CA CYS A 121 -1.64 -3.92 3.57
C CYS A 121 -1.94 -4.25 5.04
N LEU A 122 -0.89 -4.48 5.85
CA LEU A 122 -1.03 -4.81 7.28
C LEU A 122 -1.60 -3.64 8.09
N HIS A 123 -1.17 -2.41 7.82
CA HIS A 123 -1.75 -1.23 8.48
C HIS A 123 -3.21 -0.99 8.08
N LEU A 124 -3.60 -1.28 6.85
CA LEU A 124 -5.00 -1.21 6.44
C LEU A 124 -5.85 -2.23 7.20
N ILE A 125 -5.33 -3.44 7.41
CA ILE A 125 -5.96 -4.46 8.27
C ILE A 125 -6.12 -3.93 9.69
N GLU A 126 -5.06 -3.41 10.32
CA GLU A 126 -5.13 -2.83 11.67
C GLU A 126 -6.17 -1.72 11.78
N TRP A 127 -6.20 -0.81 10.80
CA TRP A 127 -7.19 0.26 10.75
C TRP A 127 -8.62 -0.27 10.63
N LEU A 128 -8.83 -1.27 9.76
CA LEU A 128 -10.12 -1.95 9.61
C LEU A 128 -10.52 -2.75 10.83
N LEU A 129 -9.62 -3.07 11.77
CA LEU A 129 -9.95 -3.69 13.04
C LEU A 129 -10.25 -2.67 14.14
N GLY A 130 -10.03 -1.39 13.87
CA GLY A 130 -10.31 -0.29 14.78
C GLY A 130 -11.79 0.12 14.82
N GLU A 131 -12.06 1.06 15.72
CA GLU A 131 -13.40 1.59 16.02
C GLU A 131 -13.65 2.99 15.41
N SER A 132 -12.84 3.41 14.44
CA SER A 132 -13.14 4.66 13.73
C SER A 132 -14.49 4.52 13.00
N PRO A 133 -15.32 5.59 12.94
CA PRO A 133 -16.59 5.54 12.24
C PRO A 133 -16.45 5.04 10.79
N GLU A 134 -15.37 5.40 10.12
CA GLU A 134 -15.06 4.99 8.74
C GLU A 134 -14.70 3.50 8.64
N ALA A 135 -13.93 2.95 9.59
CA ALA A 135 -13.59 1.54 9.59
C ALA A 135 -14.84 0.69 9.87
N VAL A 136 -15.66 1.08 10.85
CA VAL A 136 -16.94 0.42 11.16
C VAL A 136 -17.86 0.42 9.94
N GLU A 137 -18.04 1.59 9.32
CA GLU A 137 -18.91 1.71 8.15
C GLU A 137 -18.38 0.90 6.95
N THR A 138 -17.06 0.85 6.77
CA THR A 138 -16.43 0.04 5.74
C THR A 138 -16.74 -1.45 5.95
N ARG A 139 -16.59 -1.97 7.17
CA ARG A 139 -16.91 -3.38 7.50
C ARG A 139 -18.39 -3.72 7.32
N ARG A 140 -19.30 -2.77 7.57
CA ARG A 140 -20.75 -2.92 7.35
C ARG A 140 -21.10 -3.05 5.87
N LYS A 141 -20.38 -2.35 5.01
CA LYS A 141 -20.65 -2.27 3.57
C LYS A 141 -19.81 -3.21 2.72
N GLN A 142 -18.76 -3.80 3.27
CA GLN A 142 -17.79 -4.55 2.50
C GLN A 142 -17.39 -5.85 3.19
N ARG A 143 -17.16 -6.87 2.37
CA ARG A 143 -16.40 -8.06 2.71
C ARG A 143 -15.04 -7.90 2.05
N ILE A 144 -13.99 -7.81 2.86
CA ILE A 144 -12.64 -7.50 2.37
C ILE A 144 -11.76 -8.70 2.64
N ARG A 145 -11.13 -9.24 1.58
CA ARG A 145 -10.12 -10.29 1.68
C ARG A 145 -8.76 -9.74 1.37
N PHE A 146 -7.77 -10.10 2.19
CA PHE A 146 -6.38 -9.72 2.04
C PHE A 146 -5.53 -10.95 1.79
N ILE A 147 -4.54 -10.84 0.91
CA ILE A 147 -3.40 -11.77 0.84
C ILE A 147 -2.13 -10.90 0.97
N PRO A 148 -1.69 -10.60 2.21
CA PRO A 148 -0.66 -9.59 2.45
C PRO A 148 0.76 -10.05 2.06
N VAL A 149 1.00 -11.36 2.08
CA VAL A 149 2.28 -11.99 1.70
C VAL A 149 2.00 -13.16 0.75
N PRO A 150 1.66 -12.89 -0.52
CA PRO A 150 1.36 -13.94 -1.50
C PRO A 150 2.61 -14.74 -1.91
N ASN A 151 3.80 -14.11 -1.87
CA ASN A 151 5.08 -14.76 -2.12
C ASN A 151 5.96 -14.77 -0.86
N PRO A 152 5.74 -15.71 0.07
CA PRO A 152 6.47 -15.72 1.34
C PRO A 152 7.95 -16.05 1.17
N TYR A 153 8.35 -16.80 0.13
CA TYR A 153 9.76 -17.04 -0.18
C TYR A 153 10.49 -15.73 -0.49
N ALA A 154 9.92 -14.95 -1.42
CA ALA A 154 10.43 -13.64 -1.77
C ALA A 154 10.51 -12.68 -0.56
N TYR A 155 9.48 -12.69 0.29
CA TYR A 155 9.36 -11.78 1.43
C TYR A 155 10.31 -12.12 2.59
N PHE A 156 10.36 -13.38 3.00
CA PHE A 156 11.08 -13.79 4.21
C PHE A 156 12.50 -14.33 3.92
N VAL A 157 12.78 -14.82 2.71
CA VAL A 157 14.05 -15.51 2.41
C VAL A 157 14.99 -14.66 1.56
N THR A 158 14.52 -14.10 0.44
CA THR A 158 15.46 -13.55 -0.57
C THR A 158 15.46 -12.03 -0.71
N ASP A 159 14.33 -11.35 -0.57
CA ASP A 159 14.17 -9.97 -1.02
C ASP A 159 14.29 -9.91 -2.56
N ARG A 160 13.53 -10.69 -3.33
CA ARG A 160 13.50 -10.69 -4.82
C ARG A 160 12.08 -10.94 -5.33
N PHE A 161 11.74 -10.59 -6.57
CA PHE A 161 10.36 -10.72 -7.07
C PHE A 161 9.88 -12.18 -7.20
N GLY A 162 10.76 -13.08 -7.63
CA GLY A 162 10.40 -14.47 -7.92
C GLY A 162 10.32 -15.37 -6.69
N ASN A 163 9.54 -16.44 -6.79
CA ASN A 163 9.67 -17.61 -5.93
C ASN A 163 11.02 -18.34 -6.18
N SER A 164 11.26 -19.49 -5.55
CA SER A 164 12.52 -20.24 -5.71
C SER A 164 12.81 -20.72 -7.13
N LEU A 165 11.79 -20.84 -7.96
CA LEU A 165 11.91 -21.15 -9.39
C LEU A 165 12.01 -19.89 -10.27
N LYS A 166 12.19 -18.71 -9.65
CA LYS A 166 12.30 -17.40 -10.29
C LYS A 166 11.03 -16.98 -11.04
N ILE A 167 9.87 -17.54 -10.66
CA ILE A 167 8.57 -17.12 -11.17
C ILE A 167 8.05 -16.02 -10.26
N ASP A 168 7.93 -14.80 -10.78
CA ASP A 168 7.28 -13.69 -10.10
C ASP A 168 5.75 -13.85 -10.18
N PRO A 169 5.02 -13.94 -9.05
CA PRO A 169 3.57 -14.12 -9.05
C PRO A 169 2.79 -13.00 -9.72
N TYR A 170 3.31 -11.77 -9.74
CA TYR A 170 2.64 -10.65 -10.42
C TYR A 170 2.71 -10.78 -11.94
N THR A 171 3.89 -11.10 -12.49
CA THR A 171 4.08 -11.25 -13.94
C THR A 171 3.79 -12.67 -14.46
N GLY A 172 3.59 -13.63 -13.57
CA GLY A 172 3.53 -15.06 -13.88
C GLY A 172 4.83 -15.62 -14.46
N GLY A 173 5.97 -14.94 -14.29
CA GLY A 173 7.21 -15.31 -14.99
C GLY A 173 7.16 -15.11 -16.51
N GLY A 174 6.22 -14.27 -16.99
CA GLY A 174 6.07 -13.90 -18.40
C GLY A 174 4.96 -14.65 -19.14
N VAL A 175 4.57 -14.10 -20.30
CA VAL A 175 3.45 -14.59 -21.14
C VAL A 175 3.58 -16.05 -21.57
N ALA A 176 4.79 -16.59 -21.60
CA ALA A 176 5.05 -17.99 -21.93
C ALA A 176 4.40 -18.97 -20.93
N ASN A 177 4.13 -18.55 -19.70
CA ASN A 177 3.44 -19.37 -18.69
C ASN A 177 1.92 -19.22 -18.72
N TRP A 178 1.36 -18.39 -19.61
CA TRP A 178 -0.08 -18.20 -19.78
C TRP A 178 -0.58 -18.87 -21.06
N ASP A 179 -1.81 -19.38 -21.01
CA ASP A 179 -2.63 -19.58 -22.20
C ASP A 179 -3.54 -18.35 -22.36
N LEU A 180 -3.27 -17.52 -23.36
CA LEU A 180 -4.00 -16.27 -23.57
C LEU A 180 -5.37 -16.48 -24.21
N LYS A 181 -5.66 -17.68 -24.75
CA LYS A 181 -6.98 -17.98 -25.31
C LYS A 181 -7.99 -18.28 -24.22
N THR A 182 -7.55 -19.02 -23.20
CA THR A 182 -8.36 -19.42 -22.05
C THR A 182 -8.13 -18.55 -20.82
N VAL A 183 -7.11 -17.67 -20.87
CA VAL A 183 -6.68 -16.83 -19.75
C VAL A 183 -6.34 -17.67 -18.51
N THR A 184 -5.64 -18.80 -18.73
CA THR A 184 -5.26 -19.74 -17.66
C THR A 184 -3.76 -19.81 -17.49
N PHE A 185 -3.31 -19.91 -16.25
CA PHE A 185 -1.90 -20.13 -15.94
C PHE A 185 -1.52 -21.61 -16.10
N LYS A 186 -0.43 -21.89 -16.85
CA LYS A 186 -0.04 -23.26 -17.22
C LYS A 186 0.86 -23.96 -16.20
N ALA A 187 1.49 -23.19 -15.29
CA ALA A 187 2.53 -23.68 -14.39
C ALA A 187 2.13 -23.61 -12.91
N LEU A 188 0.86 -23.90 -12.60
CA LEU A 188 0.30 -23.85 -11.24
C LEU A 188 0.94 -24.83 -10.25
N ASP A 189 1.63 -25.85 -10.75
CA ASP A 189 2.47 -26.78 -9.98
C ASP A 189 3.82 -26.16 -9.57
N ARG A 190 4.27 -25.15 -10.32
CA ARG A 190 5.55 -24.45 -10.11
C ARG A 190 5.42 -23.11 -9.39
N SER A 191 4.19 -22.63 -9.23
CA SER A 191 3.89 -21.44 -8.43
C SER A 191 2.60 -21.64 -7.64
N PRO A 192 2.70 -22.28 -6.46
CA PRO A 192 1.58 -22.34 -5.53
C PRO A 192 1.11 -20.94 -5.08
N GLU A 193 1.96 -19.92 -5.17
CA GLU A 193 1.62 -18.52 -4.92
C GLU A 193 0.56 -18.01 -5.90
N ILE A 194 0.79 -18.21 -7.21
CA ILE A 194 -0.17 -17.83 -8.26
C ILE A 194 -1.46 -18.63 -8.12
N ARG A 195 -1.35 -19.93 -7.81
CA ARG A 195 -2.51 -20.78 -7.56
C ARG A 195 -3.39 -20.21 -6.44
N ALA A 196 -2.79 -19.90 -5.29
CA ALA A 196 -3.53 -19.36 -4.14
C ALA A 196 -4.28 -18.06 -4.49
N VAL A 197 -3.66 -17.18 -5.29
CA VAL A 197 -4.29 -15.92 -5.72
C VAL A 197 -5.41 -16.15 -6.73
N ILE A 198 -5.20 -17.01 -7.74
CA ILE A 198 -6.24 -17.33 -8.73
C ILE A 198 -7.43 -18.02 -8.06
N GLU A 199 -7.19 -19.01 -7.20
CA GLU A 199 -8.26 -19.70 -6.48
C GLU A 199 -9.02 -18.74 -5.55
N ALA A 200 -8.33 -17.79 -4.91
CA ALA A 200 -8.99 -16.75 -4.11
C ALA A 200 -9.84 -15.80 -4.97
N ILE A 201 -9.39 -15.44 -6.18
CA ILE A 201 -10.18 -14.63 -7.13
C ILE A 201 -11.39 -15.42 -7.62
N ASP A 202 -11.20 -16.68 -8.01
CA ASP A 202 -12.25 -17.53 -8.56
C ASP A 202 -13.33 -17.83 -7.52
N ASP A 203 -12.95 -18.16 -6.29
CA ASP A 203 -13.89 -18.37 -5.17
C ASP A 203 -14.61 -17.08 -4.78
N PHE A 204 -13.85 -15.98 -4.64
CA PHE A 204 -14.41 -14.76 -4.06
C PHE A 204 -15.20 -13.92 -5.05
N GLN A 205 -14.84 -13.97 -6.34
CA GLN A 205 -15.37 -13.12 -7.41
C GLN A 205 -15.40 -11.63 -6.99
N PRO A 206 -14.25 -11.00 -6.68
CA PRO A 206 -14.21 -9.64 -6.19
C PRO A 206 -14.76 -8.64 -7.22
N GLU A 207 -15.45 -7.61 -6.72
CA GLU A 207 -15.89 -6.47 -7.54
C GLU A 207 -14.75 -5.47 -7.74
N VAL A 208 -13.82 -5.41 -6.78
CA VAL A 208 -12.60 -4.62 -6.85
C VAL A 208 -11.42 -5.48 -6.41
N HIS A 209 -10.36 -5.48 -7.21
CA HIS A 209 -9.06 -6.03 -6.83
C HIS A 209 -8.03 -4.90 -6.80
N LEU A 210 -7.40 -4.71 -5.64
CA LEU A 210 -6.30 -3.77 -5.45
C LEU A 210 -5.02 -4.55 -5.18
N ASP A 211 -3.97 -4.30 -5.95
CA ASP A 211 -2.64 -4.84 -5.66
C ASP A 211 -1.73 -3.71 -5.13
N LEU A 212 -1.23 -3.90 -3.91
CA LEU A 212 -0.43 -2.90 -3.19
C LEU A 212 1.04 -3.13 -3.47
N HIS A 213 1.61 -2.20 -4.21
CA HIS A 213 3.03 -2.14 -4.54
C HIS A 213 3.78 -1.19 -3.60
N GLY A 214 5.10 -1.28 -3.67
CA GLY A 214 6.02 -0.44 -2.94
C GLY A 214 7.21 -0.05 -3.79
N THR A 215 8.16 0.66 -3.20
CA THR A 215 9.39 1.02 -3.91
C THR A 215 10.44 -0.05 -3.68
N GLY A 216 10.77 -0.83 -4.71
CA GLY A 216 11.92 -1.72 -4.71
C GLY A 216 13.21 -0.92 -4.88
N LEU A 217 14.09 -0.91 -3.88
CA LEU A 217 15.40 -0.23 -3.93
C LEU A 217 16.55 -1.18 -4.26
N GLN A 218 16.26 -2.26 -5.00
CA GLN A 218 17.15 -3.41 -5.17
C GLN A 218 18.10 -3.34 -6.36
#